data_AF-A0A845E0G4-F1
#
_entry.id   AF-A0A845E0G4-F1
#
_cell.length_a   1.000
_cell.length_b   1.000
_cell.length_c   1.000
_cell.angle_alpha   90.00
_cell.angle_beta   90.00
_cell.angle_gamma   90.00
#
_symmetry.space_group_name_H-M   'P 1'
#
loop_
_entity.id
_entity.type
_entity.pdbx_description
1 polymer ?
#
loop_
_entity_poly.entity_id
_entity_poly.type
_entity_poly.pdbx_seq_one_letter_code
_entity_poly.pdbx_strand_id
1 'polypeptide(L)' 'MEINRFLLMFSTTVMLIFGGVFFLRYLRIGEYLVAHLLSAVTGLLIFILALLWRQKYKER' A
#
# COMPACT_ATOMS: atom_id res chain seq x y z
N MET A 1 -9.82 -16.16 -7.05
CA MET A 1 -9.14 -15.24 -6.10
C MET A 1 -7.91 -14.53 -6.69
N GLU A 2 -7.61 -14.67 -7.99
CA GLU A 2 -6.39 -14.11 -8.58
C GLU A 2 -6.34 -12.57 -8.54
N ILE A 3 -7.46 -11.90 -8.81
CA ILE A 3 -7.56 -10.44 -8.71
C ILE A 3 -7.29 -9.95 -7.28
N ASN A 4 -7.84 -10.62 -6.26
CA ASN A 4 -7.59 -10.27 -4.87
C ASN A 4 -6.10 -10.42 -4.51
N ARG A 5 -5.48 -11.54 -4.91
CA ARG A 5 -4.05 -11.77 -4.71
C ARG A 5 -3.21 -10.73 -5.44
N PHE A 6 -3.58 -10.37 -6.67
CA PHE A 6 -2.95 -9.29 -7.42
C PHE A 6 -3.07 -7.96 -6.67
N LEU A 7 -4.25 -7.59 -6.18
CA LEU A 7 -4.47 -6.34 -5.43
C LEU A 7 -3.64 -6.29 -4.14
N LEU A 8 -3.53 -7.41 -3.41
CA LEU A 8 -2.69 -7.50 -2.21
C LEU A 8 -1.21 -7.33 -2.55
N MET A 9 -0.70 -7.99 -3.60
CA MET A 9 0.70 -7.82 -4.03
C MET A 9 0.96 -6.41 -4.54
N PHE A 10 0.06 -5.88 -5.38
CA PHE A 10 0.17 -4.54 -5.94
C PHE A 10 0.23 -3.48 -4.84
N SER A 11 -0.72 -3.50 -3.91
CA SER A 11 -0.75 -2.56 -2.79
C SER A 11 0.48 -2.68 -1.89
N THR A 12 0.95 -3.90 -1.61
CA THR A 12 2.19 -4.11 -0.84
C THR A 12 3.39 -3.50 -1.56
N THR A 13 3.53 -3.72 -2.86
CA THR A 13 4.61 -3.14 -3.68
C THR A 13 4.55 -1.61 -3.70
N VAL A 14 3.36 -1.03 -3.88
CA VAL A 14 3.16 0.43 -3.84
C VAL A 14 3.58 1.00 -2.48
N MET A 15 3.16 0.37 -1.38
CA MET A 15 3.54 0.80 -0.04
C MET A 15 5.05 0.71 0.21
N LEU A 16 5.71 -0.36 -0.25
CA LEU A 16 7.16 -0.53 -0.09
C LEU A 16 7.95 0.50 -0.91
N ILE A 17 7.59 0.72 -2.17
CA ILE A 17 8.31 1.64 -3.04
C ILE A 17 8.07 3.09 -2.59
N PHE A 18 6.83 3.54 -2.55
CA PHE A 18 6.53 4.94 -2.26
C PHE A 18 6.72 5.26 -0.78
N GLY A 19 6.26 4.38 0.11
CA GLY A 19 6.44 4.55 1.55
C GLY A 19 7.90 4.43 1.98
N GLY A 20 8.64 3.49 1.38
CA GLY A 20 10.07 3.33 1.64
C GLY A 20 10.88 4.55 1.19
N VAL A 21 10.65 5.04 -0.04
CA VAL A 21 11.32 6.25 -0.54
C VAL A 21 10.97 7.48 0.31
N PHE A 22 9.69 7.65 0.67
CA PHE A 22 9.27 8.72 1.57
C PHE A 22 10.00 8.64 2.91
N PHE A 23 10.03 7.47 3.54
CA PHE A 23 10.65 7.26 4.85
C PHE A 23 12.15 7.54 4.82
N LEU A 24 12.87 7.02 3.81
CA LEU A 24 14.30 7.24 3.66
C LEU A 24 14.65 8.70 3.42
N ARG A 25 13.91 9.40 2.54
CA ARG A 25 14.14 10.83 2.28
C ARG A 25 13.79 11.69 3.47
N TYR A 26 12.69 11.40 4.15
CA TYR A 26 12.25 12.11 5.34
C TYR A 26 13.30 12.00 6.45
N LEU A 27 13.81 10.80 6.74
CA LEU A 27 14.84 10.61 7.77
C LEU A 27 16.19 11.21 7.41
N ARG A 28 16.60 11.13 6.13
CA ARG A 28 17.94 11.54 5.72
C ARG A 28 18.08 13.04 5.49
N ILE A 29 17.06 13.68 4.92
CA ILE A 29 17.14 15.07 4.40
C ILE A 29 16.05 15.95 5.04
N GLY A 30 15.07 15.37 5.73
CA GLY A 30 13.89 16.11 6.22
C GLY A 30 12.92 16.48 5.10
N GLU A 31 13.13 15.99 3.88
CA GLU A 31 12.26 16.26 2.74
C GLU A 31 10.92 15.53 2.90
N TYR A 32 9.83 16.30 2.91
CA TYR A 32 8.49 15.76 3.01
C TYR A 32 7.87 15.58 1.62
N LEU A 33 8.06 14.40 1.02
CA LEU A 33 7.48 14.09 -0.29
C LEU A 33 6.00 13.73 -0.15
N VAL A 34 5.14 14.75 -0.10
CA VAL A 34 3.67 14.62 0.01
C VAL A 34 3.12 13.63 -1.02
N ALA A 35 3.59 13.68 -2.27
CA ALA A 35 3.16 12.76 -3.32
C ALA A 35 3.47 11.28 -2.99
N HIS A 36 4.64 11.00 -2.42
CA HIS A 36 5.01 9.63 -2.04
C HIS A 36 4.21 9.15 -0.82
N LEU A 37 3.94 10.05 0.12
CA LEU A 37 3.06 9.74 1.26
C LEU A 37 1.64 9.43 0.80
N LEU A 38 1.05 10.25 -0.08
CA LEU A 38 -0.28 10.01 -0.64
C LEU A 38 -0.35 8.69 -1.42
N SER A 39 0.69 8.38 -2.20
CA SER A 39 0.79 7.09 -2.89
C SER A 39 0.86 5.91 -1.91
N ALA A 40 1.62 6.02 -0.82
CA ALA A 40 1.69 4.99 0.21
C ALA A 40 0.35 4.79 0.93
N VAL A 41 -0.35 5.89 1.26
CA VAL A 41 -1.71 5.85 1.85
C VAL A 41 -2.71 5.21 0.89
N THR A 42 -2.63 5.53 -0.39
CA THR A 42 -3.48 4.90 -1.42
C THR A 42 -3.23 3.40 -1.49
N GLY A 43 -1.95 2.98 -1.45
CA GLY A 43 -1.58 1.56 -1.35
C GLY A 43 -2.20 0.89 -0.11
N LEU A 44 -2.12 1.54 1.06
CA LEU A 44 -2.72 1.03 2.30
C LEU A 44 -4.24 0.85 2.19
N LEU A 45 -4.95 1.81 1.60
CA LEU A 45 -6.39 1.71 1.39
C LEU A 45 -6.76 0.52 0.49
N ILE A 46 -6.03 0.34 -0.62
CA ILE A 46 -6.23 -0.81 -1.52
C ILE A 46 -5.97 -2.12 -0.77
N PHE A 47 -4.92 -2.19 0.05
CA PHE A 47 -4.59 -3.38 0.83
C PHE A 47 -5.70 -3.75 1.81
N ILE A 48 -6.22 -2.77 2.56
CA ILE A 48 -7.31 -2.97 3.51
C ILE A 48 -8.58 -3.46 2.79
N LEU A 49 -8.98 -2.80 1.70
CA LEU A 49 -10.14 -3.21 0.93
C LEU A 49 -9.98 -4.62 0.35
N ALA A 50 -8.80 -4.96 -0.16
CA ALA A 50 -8.50 -6.30 -0.65
C ALA A 50 -8.53 -7.34 0.48
N LEU A 51 -8.05 -7.03 1.68
CA LEU A 51 -8.14 -7.93 2.83
C LEU A 51 -9.58 -8.18 3.27
N LEU A 52 -10.39 -7.13 3.41
CA LEU A 52 -11.80 -7.24 3.78
C LEU A 52 -12.56 -8.08 2.73
N TRP A 53 -12.28 -7.87 1.45
CA TRP A 53 -12.87 -8.69 0.39
C TRP A 53 -12.47 -10.17 0.51
N ARG A 54 -11.19 -10.44 0.80
CA ARG A 54 -10.69 -11.82 0.98
C ARG A 54 -11.36 -12.53 2.15
N GLN A 55 -11.56 -11.83 3.26
CA GLN A 55 -12.23 -12.38 4.45
C GLN A 55 -13.69 -12.73 4.14
N LYS A 56 -14.43 -11.81 3.54
CA LYS A 56 -15.85 -12.02 3.19
C LYS A 56 -16.08 -13.19 2.23
N TYR A 57 -15.13 -13.46 1.33
CA TYR A 57 -15.20 -14.61 0.41
C TYR A 57 -14.69 -15.92 1.02
N LYS A 58 -13.97 -15.88 2.14
CA LYS A 58 -13.51 -17.08 2.86
C LYS A 58 -14.56 -17.61 3.84
N GLU A 59 -15.47 -16.74 4.30
CA GLU A 59 -16.62 -17.09 5.14
C GLU A 59 -17.84 -17.63 4.37
N ARG A 60 -17.83 -17.58 3.03
CA ARG A 60 -18.81 -18.25 2.17
C ARG A 60 -18.25 -19.56 1.65
#